data_AF-A0A4U0EMR2-F1
#
_entry.id   AF-A0A4U0EMR2-F1
#
_cell.length_a   1.000
_cell.length_b   1.000
_cell.length_c   1.000
_cell.angle_alpha   90.00
_cell.angle_beta   90.00
_cell.angle_gamma   90.00
#
_symmetry.space_group_name_H-M   'P 1'
#
loop_
_entity.id
_entity.type
_entity.pdbx_description
1 polymer ?
#
loop_
_entity_poly.entity_id
_entity_poly.type
_entity_poly.pdbx_seq_one_letter_code
_entity_poly.pdbx_strand_id
1 'polypeptide(L)'
;MQKKIPKMKHKYFLIFLLAVLSFNDINSQTCPEVSFVLEQPTQQVIFAFDDPGPSCASRPTAIVIDGSAFVLGNCDTYSSRYILSSGSGVLDPNNYSVTYGGSTCDYNGGTLLGLDDSFHINKTLKLFPNPITSTNELTVSFAINASAKISVYTLLGKEVMHEKLINEKSKKIDISSLSNGMYLMQLKLNNLTVTKKFVVNN
;
A
#
# COMPACT_ATOMS: atom_id res chain seq x y z
N MET A 1 52.95 0.58 -64.93
CA MET A 1 52.62 1.22 -63.63
C MET A 1 51.15 1.02 -63.34
N GLN A 2 50.75 1.00 -62.05
CA GLN A 2 49.48 0.51 -61.44
C GLN A 2 49.54 -0.99 -61.08
N LYS A 3 50.20 -1.42 -60.01
CA LYS A 3 50.06 -1.17 -58.54
C LYS A 3 48.96 -2.04 -57.90
N LYS A 4 49.41 -3.23 -57.47
CA LYS A 4 48.99 -4.09 -56.35
C LYS A 4 47.59 -3.87 -55.76
N ILE A 5 46.77 -4.90 -55.86
CA ILE A 5 45.67 -5.23 -54.95
C ILE A 5 46.26 -5.81 -53.66
N PRO A 6 45.94 -5.28 -52.46
CA PRO A 6 46.00 -6.05 -51.24
C PRO A 6 44.59 -6.37 -50.73
N LYS A 7 44.37 -7.67 -50.48
CA LYS A 7 43.22 -8.21 -49.74
C LYS A 7 43.12 -7.52 -48.38
N MET A 8 42.02 -6.79 -48.13
CA MET A 8 41.66 -6.39 -46.78
C MET A 8 40.82 -7.46 -46.10
N LYS A 9 41.16 -7.68 -44.83
CA LYS A 9 40.81 -8.82 -44.00
C LYS A 9 39.35 -8.75 -43.58
N HIS A 10 38.67 -9.88 -43.75
CA HIS A 10 37.46 -10.27 -43.03
C HIS A 10 37.74 -10.25 -41.52
N LYS A 11 37.24 -9.25 -40.80
CA LYS A 11 36.94 -9.24 -39.35
C LYS A 11 36.50 -7.82 -38.97
N TYR A 12 35.50 -7.71 -38.10
CA TYR A 12 34.91 -6.47 -37.56
C TYR A 12 33.84 -5.78 -38.42
N PHE A 13 32.72 -6.48 -38.66
CA PHE A 13 31.42 -5.83 -38.79
C PHE A 13 30.35 -6.65 -38.06
N LEU A 14 30.67 -7.00 -36.83
CA LEU A 14 29.71 -7.45 -35.82
C LEU A 14 29.83 -6.45 -34.67
N ILE A 15 28.70 -6.12 -34.05
CA ILE A 15 28.54 -5.25 -32.87
C ILE A 15 28.26 -3.77 -33.22
N PHE A 16 27.06 -3.51 -33.74
CA PHE A 16 26.33 -2.27 -33.46
C PHE A 16 24.81 -2.52 -33.53
N LEU A 17 24.35 -3.54 -32.81
CA LEU A 17 22.92 -3.83 -32.61
C LEU A 17 22.62 -4.13 -31.13
N LEU A 18 23.27 -3.41 -30.23
CA LEU A 18 22.95 -3.42 -28.80
C LEU A 18 23.07 -1.99 -28.29
N ALA A 19 21.93 -1.32 -28.09
CA ALA A 19 21.70 -0.36 -27.01
C ALA A 19 20.43 0.49 -27.26
N VAL A 20 19.25 -0.13 -27.39
CA VAL A 20 18.00 0.50 -26.91
C VAL A 20 17.01 -0.60 -26.48
N LEU A 21 17.40 -1.40 -25.50
CA LEU A 21 16.41 -1.98 -24.59
C LEU A 21 16.59 -1.20 -23.30
N SER A 22 15.83 -0.13 -23.16
CA SER A 22 15.52 0.42 -21.84
C SER A 22 15.01 -0.77 -21.01
N PHE A 23 15.78 -1.15 -20.00
CA PHE A 23 15.30 -2.03 -18.94
C PHE A 23 14.19 -1.24 -18.24
N ASN A 24 12.96 -1.36 -18.75
CA ASN A 24 11.81 -1.17 -17.90
C ASN A 24 11.80 -2.40 -17.01
N ASP A 25 12.22 -2.26 -15.75
CA ASP A 25 12.03 -3.31 -14.76
C ASP A 25 10.52 -3.56 -14.65
N ILE A 26 10.03 -4.61 -15.32
CA ILE A 26 8.64 -5.07 -15.19
C ILE A 26 8.57 -5.82 -13.86
N ASN A 27 8.46 -5.06 -12.78
CA ASN A 27 8.20 -5.63 -11.46
C ASN A 27 6.78 -6.17 -11.45
N SER A 28 6.61 -7.48 -11.64
CA SER A 28 5.32 -8.13 -11.44
C SER A 28 5.02 -8.20 -9.96
N GLN A 29 3.86 -7.69 -9.54
CA GLN A 29 3.39 -7.79 -8.17
C GLN A 29 2.33 -8.89 -8.04
N THR A 30 2.29 -9.57 -6.89
CA THR A 30 1.11 -10.35 -6.50
C THR A 30 -0.10 -9.42 -6.35
N CYS A 31 -1.27 -9.89 -6.77
CA CYS A 31 -2.52 -9.14 -6.67
C CYS A 31 -2.83 -8.85 -5.20
N PRO A 32 -2.89 -7.57 -4.81
CA PRO A 32 -3.41 -7.17 -3.51
C PRO A 32 -4.82 -7.73 -3.26
N GLU A 33 -5.13 -8.11 -2.03
CA GLU A 33 -6.40 -8.76 -1.71
C GLU A 33 -7.60 -7.81 -1.82
N VAL A 34 -7.37 -6.52 -1.51
CA VAL A 34 -8.43 -5.51 -1.48
C VAL A 34 -8.01 -4.23 -2.18
N SER A 35 -8.99 -3.59 -2.80
CA SER A 35 -8.80 -2.34 -3.52
C SER A 35 -9.92 -1.34 -3.19
N PHE A 36 -9.57 -0.05 -3.19
CA PHE A 36 -10.41 1.07 -2.77
C PHE A 36 -10.30 2.21 -3.78
N VAL A 37 -11.43 2.65 -4.35
CA VAL A 37 -11.48 3.76 -5.31
C VAL A 37 -11.97 4.99 -4.54
N LEU A 38 -11.13 6.01 -4.49
CA LEU A 38 -11.42 7.30 -3.87
C LEU A 38 -11.64 8.32 -4.97
N GLU A 39 -12.76 9.02 -4.89
CA GLU A 39 -13.11 10.10 -5.80
C GLU A 39 -12.87 11.45 -5.08
N GLN A 40 -12.25 12.41 -5.80
CA GLN A 40 -11.95 13.82 -5.42
C GLN A 40 -10.53 14.10 -4.84
N PRO A 41 -9.84 15.17 -5.32
CA PRO A 41 -10.07 15.96 -6.54
C PRO A 41 -9.58 15.25 -7.82
N THR A 42 -8.73 14.24 -7.66
CA THR A 42 -8.25 13.34 -8.72
C THR A 42 -8.53 11.92 -8.24
N GLN A 43 -9.05 11.04 -9.11
CA GLN A 43 -9.38 9.68 -8.71
C GLN A 43 -8.12 8.94 -8.25
N GLN A 44 -8.23 8.22 -7.13
CA GLN A 44 -7.15 7.42 -6.57
C GLN A 44 -7.62 6.00 -6.35
N VAL A 45 -6.72 5.04 -6.50
CA VAL A 45 -6.98 3.64 -6.15
C VAL A 45 -5.95 3.19 -5.14
N ILE A 46 -6.42 2.76 -3.97
CA ILE A 46 -5.59 2.19 -2.93
C ILE A 46 -5.73 0.68 -2.99
N PHE A 47 -4.61 -0.02 -3.12
CA PHE A 47 -4.54 -1.45 -2.95
C PHE A 47 -3.93 -1.76 -1.60
N ALA A 48 -4.60 -2.57 -0.78
CA ALA A 48 -4.07 -2.98 0.51
C ALA A 48 -3.76 -4.48 0.55
N PHE A 49 -2.75 -4.81 1.35
CA PHE A 49 -2.24 -6.15 1.55
C PHE A 49 -2.62 -6.66 2.95
N ASP A 50 -3.09 -7.90 3.04
CA ASP A 50 -3.39 -8.54 4.32
C ASP A 50 -2.11 -8.87 5.10
N ASP A 51 -1.08 -9.29 4.39
CA ASP A 51 0.30 -9.48 4.86
C ASP A 51 1.21 -8.32 4.42
N PRO A 52 2.43 -8.18 4.97
CA PRO A 52 3.41 -7.23 4.45
C PRO A 52 3.59 -7.43 2.93
N GLY A 53 3.19 -6.44 2.15
CA GLY A 53 3.38 -6.43 0.71
C GLY A 53 4.86 -6.31 0.35
N PRO A 54 5.21 -6.45 -0.95
CA PRO A 54 6.55 -6.20 -1.43
C PRO A 54 7.06 -4.82 -1.00
N SER A 55 8.39 -4.66 -0.90
CA SER A 55 8.99 -3.36 -0.60
C SER A 55 8.43 -2.26 -1.51
N CYS A 56 8.24 -1.04 -0.99
CA CYS A 56 7.70 0.07 -1.79
C CYS A 56 8.53 0.31 -3.08
N ALA A 57 9.84 0.07 -3.05
CA ALA A 57 10.73 0.18 -4.21
C ALA A 57 10.52 -0.89 -5.29
N SER A 58 9.98 -2.06 -4.92
CA SER A 58 9.68 -3.15 -5.86
C SER A 58 8.26 -3.09 -6.41
N ARG A 59 7.51 -2.02 -6.13
CA ARG A 59 6.13 -1.88 -6.62
C ARG A 59 6.10 -1.13 -7.95
N PRO A 60 5.17 -1.46 -8.85
CA PRO A 60 5.04 -0.75 -10.11
C PRO A 60 4.83 0.74 -9.89
N THR A 61 5.65 1.57 -10.55
CA THR A 61 5.53 3.03 -10.49
C THR A 61 4.35 3.55 -11.31
N ALA A 62 3.84 2.73 -12.24
CA ALA A 62 2.62 2.97 -12.99
C ALA A 62 1.85 1.66 -13.19
N ILE A 63 0.53 1.77 -13.26
CA ILE A 63 -0.40 0.69 -13.54
C ILE A 63 -1.45 1.17 -14.54
N VAL A 64 -2.14 0.21 -15.15
CA VAL A 64 -3.28 0.50 -16.02
C VAL A 64 -4.52 -0.11 -15.40
N ILE A 65 -5.59 0.67 -15.26
CA ILE A 65 -6.90 0.22 -14.79
C ILE A 65 -7.91 0.51 -15.88
N ASP A 66 -8.51 -0.52 -16.46
CA ASP A 66 -9.47 -0.43 -17.59
C ASP A 66 -9.01 0.50 -18.73
N GLY A 67 -7.71 0.48 -19.04
CA GLY A 67 -7.10 1.33 -20.07
C GLY A 67 -6.74 2.75 -19.63
N SER A 68 -7.10 3.16 -18.42
CA SER A 68 -6.67 4.42 -17.81
C SER A 68 -5.34 4.25 -17.07
N ALA A 69 -4.42 5.21 -17.19
CA ALA A 69 -3.11 5.13 -16.57
C ALA A 69 -3.10 5.78 -15.18
N PHE A 70 -2.57 5.06 -14.20
CA PHE A 70 -2.37 5.57 -12.85
C PHE A 70 -0.89 5.49 -12.46
N VAL A 71 -0.43 6.48 -11.71
CA VAL A 71 0.94 6.57 -11.20
C VAL A 71 0.98 6.34 -9.70
N LEU A 72 2.00 5.66 -9.22
CA LEU A 72 2.21 5.42 -7.79
C LEU A 72 2.44 6.76 -7.09
N GLY A 73 1.49 7.18 -6.25
CA GLY A 73 1.61 8.37 -5.43
C GLY A 73 2.42 8.09 -4.16
N ASN A 74 2.07 7.05 -3.44
CA ASN A 74 2.87 6.56 -2.32
C ASN A 74 2.63 5.06 -2.04
N CYS A 75 3.52 4.48 -1.24
CA CYS A 75 3.30 3.18 -0.65
C CYS A 75 3.87 3.12 0.78
N ASP A 76 3.33 2.18 1.54
CA ASP A 76 3.89 1.67 2.79
C ASP A 76 3.82 0.14 2.80
N THR A 77 4.26 -0.49 3.89
CA THR A 77 4.29 -1.96 4.04
C THR A 77 2.98 -2.65 3.67
N TYR A 78 1.82 -2.01 3.86
CA TYR A 78 0.50 -2.64 3.71
C TYR A 78 -0.36 -2.02 2.64
N SER A 79 0.08 -0.96 1.96
CA SER A 79 -0.73 -0.33 0.93
C SER A 79 0.06 0.38 -0.15
N SER A 80 -0.49 0.38 -1.37
CA SER A 80 -0.04 1.21 -2.49
C SER A 80 -1.19 2.11 -2.92
N ARG A 81 -0.91 3.40 -3.08
CA ARG A 81 -1.87 4.37 -3.60
C ARG A 81 -1.46 4.84 -4.98
N TYR A 82 -2.33 4.62 -5.94
CA TYR A 82 -2.18 5.04 -7.32
C TYR A 82 -3.11 6.20 -7.61
N ILE A 83 -2.63 7.19 -8.34
CA ILE A 83 -3.35 8.43 -8.67
C ILE A 83 -3.56 8.46 -10.18
N LEU A 84 -4.78 8.78 -10.61
CA LEU A 84 -5.13 8.89 -12.02
C LEU A 84 -4.22 9.93 -12.69
N SER A 85 -3.53 9.49 -13.75
CA SER A 85 -2.62 10.33 -14.53
C SER A 85 -3.17 10.65 -15.92
N SER A 86 -3.88 9.71 -16.54
CA SER A 86 -4.56 9.91 -17.83
C SER A 86 -5.65 8.87 -18.06
N GLY A 87 -6.59 9.20 -18.96
CA GLY A 87 -7.75 8.35 -19.27
C GLY A 87 -9.00 8.76 -18.48
N SER A 88 -10.01 7.90 -18.53
CA SER A 88 -11.33 8.14 -17.94
C SER A 88 -11.42 7.76 -16.45
N GLY A 89 -10.38 7.11 -15.92
CA GLY A 89 -10.41 6.53 -14.58
C GLY A 89 -11.11 5.17 -14.54
N VAL A 90 -11.37 4.69 -13.33
CA VAL A 90 -12.18 3.51 -13.03
C VAL A 90 -13.65 3.89 -13.22
N LEU A 91 -14.32 3.27 -14.19
CA LEU A 91 -15.71 3.57 -14.56
C LEU A 91 -16.72 2.73 -13.77
N ASP A 92 -16.41 1.45 -13.54
CA ASP A 92 -17.16 0.59 -12.63
C ASP A 92 -16.24 0.15 -11.49
N PRO A 93 -16.28 0.85 -10.35
CA PRO A 93 -15.46 0.46 -9.21
C PRO A 93 -15.85 -0.89 -8.62
N ASN A 94 -17.00 -1.47 -8.96
CA ASN A 94 -17.32 -2.82 -8.49
C ASN A 94 -16.68 -3.92 -9.34
N ASN A 95 -16.19 -3.57 -10.51
CA ASN A 95 -15.65 -4.50 -11.49
C ASN A 95 -14.65 -3.81 -12.42
N TYR A 96 -13.36 -4.02 -12.18
CA TYR A 96 -12.29 -3.52 -13.03
C TYR A 96 -11.07 -4.43 -13.04
N SER A 97 -10.27 -4.31 -14.09
CA SER A 97 -9.02 -5.06 -14.27
C SER A 97 -7.83 -4.13 -14.11
N VAL A 98 -6.85 -4.55 -13.30
CA VAL A 98 -5.61 -3.81 -13.07
C VAL A 98 -4.44 -4.56 -13.67
N THR A 99 -3.66 -3.90 -14.51
CA THR A 99 -2.44 -4.44 -15.09
C THR A 99 -1.21 -3.82 -14.42
N TYR A 100 -0.45 -4.65 -13.70
CA TYR A 100 0.81 -4.34 -13.03
C TYR A 100 2.00 -4.68 -13.92
N GLY A 101 2.08 -4.05 -15.10
CA GLY A 101 3.10 -4.33 -16.11
C GLY A 101 2.91 -5.69 -16.79
N GLY A 102 3.25 -6.78 -16.10
CA GLY A 102 3.21 -8.16 -16.64
C GLY A 102 2.13 -9.07 -16.07
N SER A 103 1.45 -8.67 -14.98
CA SER A 103 0.32 -9.40 -14.39
C SER A 103 -0.96 -8.57 -14.46
N THR A 104 -2.10 -9.25 -14.61
CA THR A 104 -3.44 -8.63 -14.55
C THR A 104 -4.20 -9.21 -13.37
N CYS A 105 -4.86 -8.34 -12.61
CA CYS A 105 -5.65 -8.66 -11.43
C CYS A 105 -7.08 -8.14 -11.65
N ASP A 106 -8.06 -9.03 -11.58
CA ASP A 106 -9.47 -8.67 -11.74
C ASP A 106 -10.11 -8.50 -10.36
N TYR A 107 -10.62 -7.30 -10.10
CA TYR A 107 -11.31 -6.96 -8.86
C TYR A 107 -12.81 -7.03 -9.09
N ASN A 108 -13.38 -8.20 -8.82
CA ASN A 108 -14.80 -8.50 -9.01
C ASN A 108 -15.52 -8.51 -7.65
N GLY A 109 -16.66 -7.85 -7.54
CA GLY A 109 -17.54 -7.95 -6.36
C GLY A 109 -17.49 -6.75 -5.42
N GLY A 110 -17.15 -5.57 -5.94
CA GLY A 110 -17.20 -4.32 -5.19
C GLY A 110 -15.86 -3.91 -4.61
N THR A 111 -15.17 -2.97 -5.25
CA THR A 111 -14.44 -1.98 -4.46
C THR A 111 -15.48 -1.12 -3.76
N LEU A 112 -15.34 -0.94 -2.45
CA LEU A 112 -16.24 -0.10 -1.69
C LEU A 112 -16.06 1.34 -2.11
N LEU A 113 -16.96 1.77 -2.98
CA LEU A 113 -17.14 3.15 -3.38
C LEU A 113 -17.64 3.96 -2.19
N GLY A 114 -16.84 4.93 -1.77
CA GLY A 114 -17.32 6.02 -0.93
C GLY A 114 -17.99 5.61 0.39
N LEU A 115 -17.79 4.38 0.87
CA LEU A 115 -18.26 3.98 2.19
C LEU A 115 -17.24 4.44 3.21
N ASP A 116 -17.58 5.58 3.84
CA ASP A 116 -17.06 6.23 5.06
C ASP A 116 -15.65 5.75 5.44
N ASP A 117 -14.65 6.64 5.49
CA ASP A 117 -13.26 6.43 5.97
C ASP A 117 -13.14 5.30 6.99
N SER A 118 -14.12 5.23 7.88
CA SER A 118 -14.41 4.08 8.72
C SER A 118 -14.16 2.66 8.16
N PHE A 119 -14.71 2.27 7.00
CA PHE A 119 -14.58 0.90 6.49
C PHE A 119 -13.14 0.62 6.08
N HIS A 120 -12.52 1.55 5.35
CA HIS A 120 -11.12 1.47 4.94
C HIS A 120 -10.23 1.30 6.17
N ILE A 121 -10.53 2.05 7.24
CA ILE A 121 -9.78 2.00 8.49
C ILE A 121 -9.95 0.67 9.21
N ASN A 122 -11.15 0.07 9.21
CA ASN A 122 -11.33 -1.26 9.81
C ASN A 122 -10.44 -2.33 9.14
N LYS A 123 -10.36 -2.30 7.80
CA LYS A 123 -9.56 -3.28 7.04
C LYS A 123 -8.05 -2.99 7.11
N THR A 124 -7.66 -1.73 7.17
CA THR A 124 -6.26 -1.31 7.08
C THR A 124 -5.62 -1.00 8.43
N LEU A 125 -6.39 -1.00 9.54
CA LEU A 125 -5.86 -0.83 10.88
C LEU A 125 -4.91 -1.99 11.24
N LYS A 126 -3.63 -1.65 11.41
CA LYS A 126 -2.59 -2.54 11.92
C LYS A 126 -2.05 -1.99 13.24
N LEU A 127 -1.70 -2.92 14.14
CA LEU A 127 -1.06 -2.65 15.43
C LEU A 127 0.28 -3.41 15.45
N PHE A 128 1.39 -2.70 15.63
CA PHE A 128 2.69 -3.34 15.68
C PHE A 128 3.72 -2.59 16.57
N PRO A 129 4.71 -3.31 17.13
CA PRO A 129 4.80 -4.78 17.15
C PRO A 129 3.68 -5.39 18.00
N ASN A 130 3.36 -6.67 17.77
CA ASN A 130 2.45 -7.42 18.61
C ASN A 130 2.82 -8.91 18.54
N PRO A 131 3.33 -9.53 19.62
CA PRO A 131 3.53 -8.95 20.96
C PRO A 131 4.59 -7.84 21.01
N ILE A 132 4.48 -6.97 21.99
CA ILE A 132 5.44 -5.88 22.25
C ILE A 132 6.41 -6.37 23.32
N THR A 133 7.68 -6.60 22.97
CA THR A 133 8.64 -7.32 23.85
C THR A 133 9.81 -6.48 24.37
N SER A 134 10.13 -5.36 23.72
CA SER A 134 11.38 -4.62 24.00
C SER A 134 11.25 -3.11 23.83
N THR A 135 10.06 -2.63 23.48
CA THR A 135 9.79 -1.22 23.18
C THR A 135 8.58 -0.78 23.99
N ASN A 136 8.62 0.42 24.56
CA ASN A 136 7.44 1.03 25.17
C ASN A 136 6.56 1.76 24.14
N GLU A 137 6.68 1.41 22.86
CA GLU A 137 5.94 2.05 21.78
C GLU A 137 5.05 1.03 21.06
N LEU A 138 3.77 1.37 20.93
CA LEU A 138 2.84 0.70 20.02
C LEU A 138 2.55 1.63 18.84
N THR A 139 2.78 1.13 17.62
CA THR A 139 2.42 1.85 16.40
C THR A 139 1.03 1.42 15.94
N VAL A 140 0.18 2.41 15.73
CA VAL A 140 -1.15 2.28 15.13
C VAL A 140 -1.09 2.87 13.73
N SER A 141 -1.41 2.11 12.69
CA SER A 141 -1.32 2.58 11.30
C SER A 141 -2.52 2.21 10.45
N PHE A 142 -2.74 3.00 9.40
CA PHE A 142 -3.85 2.91 8.44
C PHE A 142 -3.34 3.19 7.01
N ALA A 143 -4.11 2.79 6.00
CA ALA A 143 -3.77 3.12 4.61
C ALA A 143 -4.12 4.57 4.21
N ILE A 144 -5.05 5.20 4.93
CA ILE A 144 -5.50 6.58 4.71
C ILE A 144 -5.34 7.41 5.98
N ASN A 145 -5.28 8.73 5.83
CA ASN A 145 -5.30 9.63 6.98
C ASN A 145 -6.65 9.52 7.70
N ALA A 146 -6.61 9.55 9.02
CA ALA A 146 -7.79 9.38 9.84
C ALA A 146 -7.78 10.36 11.02
N SER A 147 -8.98 10.74 11.48
CA SER A 147 -9.18 11.42 12.75
C SER A 147 -10.01 10.54 13.67
N ALA A 148 -9.46 10.16 14.82
CA ALA A 148 -10.03 9.12 15.67
C ALA A 148 -9.73 9.35 17.15
N LYS A 149 -10.61 8.83 18.02
CA LYS A 149 -10.26 8.58 19.43
C LYS A 149 -9.71 7.17 19.55
N ILE A 150 -8.53 7.04 20.16
CA ILE A 150 -7.94 5.76 20.56
C ILE A 150 -8.19 5.63 22.07
N SER A 151 -8.72 4.50 22.51
CA SER A 151 -8.82 4.14 23.93
C SER A 151 -8.30 2.72 24.12
N VAL A 152 -7.54 2.50 25.18
CA VAL A 152 -7.00 1.18 25.53
C VAL A 152 -7.66 0.69 26.80
N TYR A 153 -8.14 -0.55 26.76
CA TYR A 153 -8.86 -1.21 27.83
C TYR A 153 -8.15 -2.49 28.28
N THR A 154 -8.27 -2.81 29.56
CA THR A 154 -7.99 -4.17 30.04
C THR A 154 -9.08 -5.13 29.53
N LEU A 155 -8.84 -6.44 29.62
CA LEU A 155 -9.86 -7.46 29.28
C LEU A 155 -11.14 -7.38 30.13
N LEU A 156 -11.08 -6.73 31.29
CA LEU A 156 -12.23 -6.48 32.16
C LEU A 156 -12.96 -5.16 31.82
N GLY A 157 -12.55 -4.47 30.75
CA GLY A 157 -13.20 -3.25 30.27
C GLY A 157 -12.78 -1.96 30.98
N LYS A 158 -11.73 -1.99 31.83
CA LYS A 158 -11.20 -0.76 32.45
C LYS A 158 -10.37 0.02 31.43
N GLU A 159 -10.75 1.27 31.15
CA GLU A 159 -9.93 2.19 30.34
C GLU A 159 -8.65 2.54 31.10
N VAL A 160 -7.49 2.34 30.47
CA VAL A 160 -6.16 2.59 31.07
C VAL A 160 -5.41 3.72 30.38
N MET A 161 -5.78 4.05 29.14
CA MET A 161 -5.15 5.10 28.35
C MET A 161 -6.10 5.55 27.24
N HIS A 162 -5.97 6.81 26.81
CA HIS A 162 -6.59 7.29 25.58
C HIS A 162 -5.69 8.29 24.86
N GLU A 163 -5.87 8.36 23.55
CA GLU A 163 -5.12 9.22 22.65
C GLU A 163 -6.05 9.76 21.55
N LYS A 164 -5.63 10.85 20.90
CA LYS A 164 -6.34 11.39 19.73
C LYS A 164 -5.44 11.31 18.50
N LEU A 165 -6.01 10.85 17.39
CA LEU A 165 -5.41 10.90 16.06
C LEU A 165 -6.05 12.06 15.29
N ILE A 166 -5.25 12.90 14.62
CA ILE A 166 -5.75 14.08 13.90
C ILE A 166 -5.22 14.09 12.48
N ASN A 167 -6.04 13.63 11.54
CA ASN A 167 -5.70 13.58 10.11
C ASN A 167 -4.33 12.92 9.83
N GLU A 168 -4.07 11.79 10.51
CA GLU A 168 -2.80 11.08 10.46
C GLU A 168 -3.03 9.64 9.98
N LYS A 169 -2.08 9.11 9.22
CA LYS A 169 -2.08 7.70 8.78
C LYS A 169 -1.38 6.75 9.76
N SER A 170 -0.64 7.28 10.72
CA SER A 170 0.09 6.50 11.71
C SER A 170 0.34 7.33 12.96
N LYS A 171 0.25 6.68 14.12
CA LYS A 171 0.59 7.27 15.41
C LYS A 171 1.30 6.26 16.29
N LYS A 172 2.40 6.72 16.90
CA LYS A 172 3.07 6.00 17.98
C LYS A 172 2.42 6.35 19.31
N ILE A 173 2.18 5.34 20.12
CA ILE A 173 1.58 5.47 21.45
C ILE A 173 2.57 4.95 22.47
N ASP A 174 2.88 5.78 23.46
CA ASP A 174 3.68 5.38 24.62
C ASP A 174 2.85 4.48 25.52
N ILE A 175 3.29 3.24 25.69
CA ILE A 175 2.65 2.23 26.53
C ILE A 175 3.49 1.89 27.76
N SER A 176 4.49 2.71 28.11
CA SER A 176 5.38 2.48 29.26
C SER A 176 4.65 2.32 30.60
N SER A 177 3.44 2.87 30.72
CA SER A 177 2.58 2.74 31.91
C SER A 177 1.80 1.42 31.98
N LEU A 178 1.79 0.62 30.90
CA LEU A 178 1.10 -0.66 30.85
C LEU A 178 1.99 -1.78 31.39
N SER A 179 1.42 -2.64 32.22
CA SER A 179 2.09 -3.86 32.70
C SER A 179 1.96 -5.00 31.68
N ASN A 180 2.70 -6.08 31.90
CA ASN A 180 2.59 -7.27 31.06
C ASN A 180 1.18 -7.83 31.08
N GLY A 181 0.64 -8.12 29.89
CA GLY A 181 -0.74 -8.59 29.75
C GLY A 181 -1.35 -8.35 28.39
N MET A 182 -2.64 -8.68 28.30
CA MET A 182 -3.46 -8.49 27.11
C MET A 182 -4.36 -7.27 27.24
N TYR A 183 -4.48 -6.53 26.16
CA TYR A 183 -5.25 -5.29 26.09
C TYR A 183 -6.11 -5.25 24.83
N LEU A 184 -7.20 -4.49 24.91
CA LEU A 184 -8.06 -4.15 23.78
C LEU A 184 -7.86 -2.69 23.44
N MET A 185 -7.35 -2.40 22.25
CA MET A 185 -7.37 -1.05 21.69
C MET A 185 -8.66 -0.86 20.92
N GLN A 186 -9.43 0.14 21.31
CA GLN A 186 -10.58 0.63 20.59
C GLN A 186 -10.20 1.89 19.83
N LEU A 187 -10.58 1.93 18.55
CA LEU A 187 -10.49 3.08 17.70
C LEU A 187 -11.91 3.50 17.32
N LYS A 188 -12.29 4.74 17.67
CA LYS A 188 -13.60 5.30 17.37
C LYS A 188 -13.48 6.45 16.37
N LEU A 189 -14.12 6.28 15.22
CA LEU A 189 -14.20 7.28 14.14
C LEU A 189 -15.64 7.45 13.74
N ASN A 190 -16.19 8.66 13.86
CA ASN A 190 -17.58 8.95 13.50
C ASN A 190 -18.55 7.85 14.01
N ASN A 191 -19.06 7.02 13.10
CA ASN A 191 -20.02 5.94 13.36
C ASN A 191 -19.40 4.54 13.49
N LEU A 192 -18.08 4.41 13.38
CA LEU A 192 -17.36 3.15 13.46
C LEU A 192 -16.55 3.04 14.73
N THR A 193 -16.63 1.85 15.30
CA THR A 193 -15.75 1.41 16.38
C THR A 193 -15.03 0.15 15.94
N VAL A 194 -13.70 0.20 15.84
CA VAL A 194 -12.85 -0.97 15.60
C VAL A 194 -12.16 -1.33 16.90
N THR A 195 -12.14 -2.61 17.24
CA THR A 195 -11.40 -3.09 18.40
C THR A 195 -10.37 -4.12 17.97
N LYS A 196 -9.12 -3.94 18.39
CA LYS A 196 -8.01 -4.86 18.13
C LYS A 196 -7.36 -5.26 19.45
N LYS A 197 -7.01 -6.54 19.58
CA LYS A 197 -6.27 -7.06 20.72
C LYS A 197 -4.77 -6.93 20.48
N PHE A 198 -4.01 -6.54 21.51
CA PHE A 198 -2.55 -6.61 21.50
C PHE A 198 -2.01 -7.12 22.84
N VAL A 199 -0.74 -7.56 22.84
CA VAL A 199 -0.06 -8.16 23.98
C VAL A 199 1.20 -7.37 24.32
N VAL A 200 1.38 -7.06 25.60
CA VAL A 200 2.58 -6.43 26.17
C VAL A 200 3.35 -7.46 26.98
N ASN A 201 4.63 -7.64 26.65
CA ASN A 201 5.60 -8.55 27.27
C ASN A 201 6.92 -7.80 27.53
N ASN A 202 6.89 -6.75 28.36
CA ASN A 202 8.10 -6.04 28.83
C ASN A 202 8.99 -6.91 29.73
#